data_AF-A0A537IEW5-F1
#
_entry.id   AF-A0A537IEW5-F1
#
_cell.length_a   1.000
_cell.length_b   1.000
_cell.length_c   1.000
_cell.angle_alpha   90.00
_cell.angle_beta   90.00
_cell.angle_gamma   90.00
#
_symmetry.space_group_name_H-M   'P 1'
#
loop_
_entity.id
_entity.type
_entity.pdbx_description
1 polymer ?
#
loop_
_entity_poly.entity_id
_entity_poly.type
_entity_poly.pdbx_seq_one_letter_code
_entity_poly.pdbx_strand_id
1 'polypeptide(L)'
;MKKSFLLVAFALLVGAIAANAQGGGNFPRRTVEERVQTIHEKMDSAFKLDKANLLQVDSVFATYYRGTDKVREELMASGGDRSTMRQQMQEKTQPLMDARDKELAAVLGADNFKIWKDAVEPTLRRGGPPRQ
;
A
#
# COMPACT_ATOMS: atom_id res chain seq x y z
N MET A 1 28.10 -6.63 44.71
CA MET A 1 28.42 -6.15 43.34
C MET A 1 28.43 -7.27 42.29
N LYS A 2 27.40 -8.15 42.25
CA LYS A 2 27.29 -9.23 41.23
C LYS A 2 25.98 -9.17 40.44
N LYS A 3 24.97 -8.44 40.93
CA LYS A 3 23.64 -8.30 40.30
C LYS A 3 23.55 -7.09 39.37
N SER A 4 24.46 -6.12 39.51
CA SER A 4 24.49 -4.89 38.70
C SER A 4 25.10 -5.10 37.31
N PHE A 5 25.96 -6.11 37.12
CA PHE A 5 26.56 -6.42 35.81
C PHE A 5 25.55 -7.09 34.84
N LEU A 6 24.59 -7.85 35.36
CA LEU A 6 23.54 -8.49 34.54
C LEU A 6 22.55 -7.47 33.97
N LEU A 7 22.27 -6.38 34.69
CA LEU A 7 21.34 -5.33 34.25
C LEU A 7 21.91 -4.48 33.10
N VAL A 8 23.23 -4.22 33.10
CA VAL A 8 23.90 -3.46 32.03
C VAL A 8 24.00 -4.30 30.75
N ALA A 9 24.26 -5.60 30.86
CA ALA A 9 24.28 -6.51 29.71
C ALA A 9 22.89 -6.64 29.05
N PHE A 10 21.81 -6.64 29.83
CA PHE A 10 20.45 -6.70 29.29
C PHE A 10 20.03 -5.39 28.60
N ALA A 11 20.47 -4.22 29.11
CA ALA A 11 20.19 -2.93 28.49
C ALA A 11 20.88 -2.76 27.11
N LEU A 12 22.07 -3.33 26.93
CA LEU A 12 22.80 -3.30 25.65
C LEU A 12 22.16 -4.21 24.58
N LEU A 13 21.56 -5.33 24.98
CA LEU A 13 20.85 -6.26 24.08
C LEU A 13 19.52 -5.69 23.57
N VAL A 14 18.81 -4.89 24.38
CA VAL A 14 17.54 -4.24 23.96
C VAL A 14 17.80 -3.01 23.08
N GLY A 15 18.92 -2.31 23.27
CA GLY A 15 19.30 -1.16 22.44
C GLY A 15 19.60 -1.51 20.97
N ALA A 16 20.06 -2.73 20.69
CA ALA A 16 20.40 -3.15 19.33
C ALA A 16 19.18 -3.40 18.42
N ILE A 17 17.99 -3.65 18.99
CA ILE A 17 16.77 -3.92 18.21
C ILE A 17 16.06 -2.62 17.83
N ALA A 18 16.22 -1.56 18.62
CA ALA A 18 15.58 -0.26 18.37
C ALA A 18 16.24 0.56 17.24
N ALA A 19 17.46 0.20 16.81
CA ALA A 19 18.23 0.95 15.81
C ALA A 19 17.70 0.82 14.36
N ASN A 20 16.72 -0.06 14.09
CA ASN A 20 16.15 -0.25 12.75
C ASN A 20 14.74 0.35 12.56
N ALA A 21 14.21 1.07 13.56
CA ALA A 21 12.83 1.60 13.51
C ALA A 21 12.74 3.05 13.01
N GLN A 22 13.86 3.73 12.79
CA GLN A 22 13.89 5.11 12.27
C GLN A 22 14.78 5.22 11.04
N GLY A 23 14.16 5.42 9.88
CA GLY A 23 14.80 6.03 8.71
C GLY A 23 15.12 5.09 7.55
N GLY A 24 14.30 5.19 6.50
CA GLY A 24 14.81 5.31 5.14
C GLY A 24 15.47 4.10 4.48
N GLY A 25 14.65 3.32 3.78
CA GLY A 25 14.95 2.96 2.39
C GLY A 25 15.95 1.82 2.16
N ASN A 26 15.45 0.59 2.12
CA ASN A 26 15.81 -0.34 1.04
C ASN A 26 14.85 -1.54 0.87
N PHE A 27 13.59 -1.45 1.35
CA PHE A 27 12.62 -2.47 0.96
C PHE A 27 12.36 -2.33 -0.54
N PRO A 28 12.58 -3.39 -1.33
CA PRO A 28 12.23 -3.38 -2.74
C PRO A 28 10.80 -2.90 -2.88
N ARG A 29 10.55 -2.02 -3.86
CA ARG A 29 9.17 -1.72 -4.21
C ARG A 29 8.49 -3.03 -4.60
N ARG A 30 7.30 -3.27 -4.04
CA ARG A 30 6.50 -4.43 -4.46
C ARG A 30 6.23 -4.36 -5.96
N THR A 31 6.32 -5.49 -6.63
CA THR A 31 5.97 -5.58 -8.06
C THR A 31 4.48 -5.31 -8.27
N VAL A 32 4.05 -5.15 -9.52
CA VAL A 32 2.61 -5.06 -9.81
C VAL A 32 1.91 -6.35 -9.40
N GLU A 33 2.54 -7.49 -9.69
CA GLU A 33 2.03 -8.82 -9.43
C GLU A 33 1.83 -9.07 -7.93
N GLU A 34 2.82 -8.71 -7.10
CA GLU A 34 2.71 -8.84 -5.64
C GLU A 34 1.60 -7.95 -5.05
N ARG A 35 1.43 -6.74 -5.60
CA ARG A 35 0.36 -5.83 -5.18
C ARG A 35 -1.00 -6.35 -5.61
N VAL A 36 -1.13 -6.89 -6.82
CA VAL A 36 -2.37 -7.51 -7.31
C VAL A 36 -2.71 -8.74 -6.47
N GLN A 37 -1.75 -9.60 -6.16
CA GLN A 37 -1.96 -10.77 -5.30
C GLN A 37 -2.51 -10.38 -3.91
N THR A 38 -1.98 -9.30 -3.32
CA THR A 38 -2.51 -8.77 -2.06
C THR A 38 -3.98 -8.37 -2.18
N ILE A 39 -4.38 -7.76 -3.30
CA ILE A 39 -5.76 -7.38 -3.55
C ILE A 39 -6.62 -8.61 -3.78
N HIS A 40 -6.14 -9.56 -4.59
CA HIS A 40 -6.81 -10.82 -4.87
C HIS A 40 -7.23 -11.52 -3.57
N GLU A 41 -6.27 -11.73 -2.65
CA GLU A 41 -6.52 -12.37 -1.36
C GLU A 41 -7.51 -11.59 -0.49
N LYS A 42 -7.45 -10.26 -0.51
CA LYS A 42 -8.40 -9.42 0.24
C LYS A 42 -9.81 -9.49 -0.33
N MET A 43 -9.93 -9.54 -1.64
CA MET A 43 -11.22 -9.59 -2.34
C MET A 43 -11.87 -10.96 -2.21
N ASP A 44 -11.09 -12.03 -2.37
CA ASP A 44 -11.56 -13.40 -2.15
C ASP A 44 -12.01 -13.60 -0.70
N SER A 45 -11.22 -13.12 0.27
CA SER A 45 -11.58 -13.20 1.69
C SER A 45 -12.81 -12.38 2.05
N ALA A 46 -13.03 -11.21 1.43
CA ALA A 46 -14.12 -10.30 1.79
C ALA A 46 -15.44 -10.69 1.13
N PHE A 47 -15.40 -11.12 -0.14
CA PHE A 47 -16.59 -11.24 -0.97
C PHE A 47 -16.80 -12.64 -1.55
N LYS A 48 -15.78 -13.52 -1.51
CA LYS A 48 -15.82 -14.86 -2.13
C LYS A 48 -16.36 -14.83 -3.56
N LEU A 49 -15.82 -13.90 -4.35
CA LEU A 49 -16.21 -13.73 -5.75
C LEU A 49 -15.93 -15.00 -6.55
N ASP A 50 -16.67 -15.23 -7.63
CA ASP A 50 -16.29 -16.27 -8.57
C ASP A 50 -14.95 -15.93 -9.27
N LYS A 51 -14.34 -16.95 -9.87
CA LYS A 51 -13.02 -16.83 -10.51
C LYS A 51 -12.99 -15.79 -11.63
N ALA A 52 -14.07 -15.63 -12.40
CA ALA A 52 -14.09 -14.68 -13.50
C ALA A 52 -14.10 -13.24 -12.96
N ASN A 53 -14.89 -12.98 -11.92
CA ASN A 53 -14.92 -11.68 -11.25
C ASN A 53 -13.59 -11.37 -10.53
N LEU A 54 -12.94 -12.35 -9.90
CA LEU A 54 -11.60 -12.16 -9.33
C LEU A 54 -10.57 -11.78 -10.40
N LEU A 55 -10.57 -12.44 -11.56
CA LEU A 55 -9.67 -12.10 -12.67
C LEU A 55 -9.92 -10.69 -13.21
N GLN A 56 -11.19 -10.24 -13.25
CA GLN A 56 -11.51 -8.86 -13.62
C GLN A 56 -10.97 -7.86 -12.58
N VAL A 57 -11.14 -8.14 -11.30
CA VAL A 57 -10.56 -7.34 -10.22
C VAL A 57 -9.03 -7.27 -10.36
N ASP A 58 -8.37 -8.39 -10.60
CA ASP A 58 -6.91 -8.44 -10.79
C ASP A 58 -6.47 -7.55 -11.95
N SER A 59 -7.20 -7.57 -13.07
CA SER A 59 -6.95 -6.74 -14.25
C SER A 59 -7.12 -5.24 -13.95
N VAL A 60 -8.19 -4.86 -13.23
CA VAL A 60 -8.46 -3.48 -12.80
C VAL A 60 -7.30 -2.94 -11.97
N PHE A 61 -6.83 -3.72 -10.99
CA PHE A 61 -5.73 -3.29 -10.13
C PHE A 61 -4.37 -3.35 -10.82
N ALA A 62 -4.12 -4.30 -11.72
CA ALA A 62 -2.90 -4.34 -12.52
C ALA A 62 -2.76 -3.07 -13.38
N THR A 63 -3.87 -2.64 -14.01
CA THR A 63 -3.93 -1.42 -14.82
C THR A 63 -3.67 -0.19 -13.95
N TYR A 64 -4.34 -0.09 -12.80
CA TYR A 64 -4.12 1.00 -11.84
C TYR A 64 -2.67 1.09 -11.39
N TYR A 65 -2.06 -0.02 -10.95
CA TYR A 65 -0.69 0.00 -10.44
C TYR A 65 0.34 0.37 -11.50
N ARG A 66 0.24 -0.20 -12.72
CA ARG A 66 1.10 0.19 -13.85
C ARG A 66 0.98 1.68 -14.17
N GLY A 67 -0.24 2.22 -14.15
CA GLY A 67 -0.48 3.65 -14.34
C GLY A 67 0.18 4.51 -13.26
N THR A 68 0.01 4.14 -11.98
CA THR A 68 0.62 4.89 -10.88
C THR A 68 2.14 4.80 -10.87
N ASP A 69 2.72 3.67 -11.28
CA ASP A 69 4.16 3.50 -11.39
C ASP A 69 4.71 4.40 -12.49
N LYS A 70 4.05 4.47 -13.65
CA LYS A 70 4.43 5.37 -14.73
C LYS A 70 4.38 6.84 -14.30
N VAL A 71 3.30 7.29 -13.64
CA VAL A 71 3.21 8.65 -13.10
C VAL A 71 4.38 8.93 -12.16
N ARG A 72 4.71 7.97 -11.30
CA ARG A 72 5.81 8.11 -10.36
C ARG A 72 7.17 8.20 -11.06
N GLU A 73 7.42 7.36 -12.06
CA GLU A 73 8.64 7.39 -12.86
C GLU A 73 8.82 8.74 -13.55
N GLU A 74 7.77 9.26 -14.18
CA GLU A 74 7.77 10.57 -14.84
C GLU A 74 8.12 11.70 -13.85
N LEU A 75 7.50 11.69 -12.66
CA LEU A 75 7.74 12.72 -11.63
C LEU A 75 9.13 12.61 -11.00
N MET A 76 9.64 11.39 -10.83
CA MET A 76 11.01 11.18 -10.34
C MET A 76 12.04 11.64 -11.38
N ALA A 77 11.75 11.44 -12.68
CA ALA A 77 12.61 11.87 -13.77
C ALA A 77 12.57 13.39 -14.01
N SER A 78 11.44 14.06 -13.76
CA SER A 78 11.32 15.52 -13.94
C SER A 78 12.10 16.34 -12.92
N GLY A 79 12.53 15.72 -11.81
CA GLY A 79 13.11 16.44 -10.67
C GLY A 79 12.09 17.36 -9.97
N GLY A 80 12.54 18.09 -8.96
CA GLY A 80 11.72 19.07 -8.23
C GLY A 80 11.69 18.85 -6.71
N ASP A 81 11.11 19.82 -5.99
CA ASP A 81 10.94 19.70 -4.54
C ASP A 81 9.92 18.61 -4.18
N ARG A 82 10.13 17.97 -3.03
CA ARG A 82 9.29 16.88 -2.52
C ARG A 82 7.85 17.31 -2.28
N SER A 83 7.59 18.58 -1.94
CA SER A 83 6.22 19.07 -1.75
C SER A 83 5.45 19.09 -3.07
N THR A 84 6.02 19.70 -4.10
CA THR A 84 5.48 19.76 -5.46
C THR A 84 5.29 18.35 -6.05
N MET A 85 6.27 17.46 -5.88
CA MET A 85 6.16 16.08 -6.37
C MET A 85 5.00 15.33 -5.72
N ARG A 86 4.74 15.54 -4.42
CA ARG A 86 3.59 14.92 -3.73
C ARG A 86 2.26 15.43 -4.26
N GLN A 87 2.15 16.74 -4.48
CA GLN A 87 0.94 17.34 -5.04
C GLN A 87 0.68 16.81 -6.46
N GLN A 88 1.70 16.83 -7.32
CA GLN A 88 1.58 16.34 -8.69
C GLN A 88 1.27 14.83 -8.74
N MET A 89 1.83 14.04 -7.82
CA MET A 89 1.49 12.62 -7.70
C MET A 89 0.01 12.46 -7.38
N GLN A 90 -0.52 13.20 -6.40
CA GLN A 90 -1.94 13.13 -6.05
C GLN A 90 -2.82 13.53 -7.24
N GLU A 91 -2.54 14.66 -7.87
CA GLU A 91 -3.30 15.19 -9.02
C GLU A 91 -3.29 14.21 -10.20
N LYS A 92 -2.12 13.66 -10.56
CA LYS A 92 -1.99 12.74 -11.70
C LYS A 92 -2.53 11.34 -11.43
N THR A 93 -2.54 10.90 -10.17
CA THR A 93 -3.09 9.58 -9.81
C THR A 93 -4.59 9.60 -9.54
N GLN A 94 -5.17 10.75 -9.20
CA GLN A 94 -6.62 10.88 -8.99
C GLN A 94 -7.47 10.29 -10.13
N PRO A 95 -7.26 10.63 -11.42
CA PRO A 95 -8.05 10.04 -12.51
C PRO A 95 -7.84 8.53 -12.64
N LEU A 96 -6.68 8.00 -12.28
CA LEU A 96 -6.43 6.54 -12.26
C LEU A 96 -7.21 5.86 -11.14
N MET A 97 -7.32 6.50 -9.97
CA MET A 97 -8.15 6.02 -8.87
C MET A 97 -9.63 6.05 -9.24
N ASP A 98 -10.10 7.12 -9.88
CA ASP A 98 -11.49 7.25 -10.30
C ASP A 98 -11.86 6.20 -11.35
N ALA A 99 -10.98 5.96 -12.33
CA ALA A 99 -11.16 4.90 -13.33
C ALA A 99 -11.21 3.50 -12.69
N ARG A 100 -10.26 3.21 -11.79
CA ARG A 100 -10.24 1.95 -11.02
C ARG A 100 -11.54 1.76 -10.24
N ASP A 101 -12.00 2.78 -9.52
CA ASP A 101 -13.19 2.71 -8.69
C ASP A 101 -14.46 2.50 -9.53
N LYS A 102 -14.54 3.17 -10.68
CA LYS A 102 -15.64 2.97 -11.64
C LYS A 102 -15.69 1.54 -12.17
N GLU A 103 -14.56 0.99 -12.60
CA GLU A 103 -14.49 -0.38 -13.12
C GLU A 103 -14.76 -1.40 -12.01
N LEU A 104 -14.18 -1.19 -10.82
CA LEU A 104 -14.38 -2.06 -9.67
C LEU A 104 -15.85 -2.07 -9.22
N ALA A 105 -16.53 -0.93 -9.23
CA ALA A 105 -17.96 -0.85 -8.93
C ALA A 105 -18.82 -1.65 -9.91
N ALA A 106 -18.43 -1.70 -11.19
CA ALA A 106 -19.12 -2.51 -12.20
C ALA A 106 -18.96 -4.02 -11.95
N VAL A 107 -17.78 -4.46 -11.49
CA VAL A 107 -17.52 -5.87 -11.16
C VAL A 107 -18.19 -6.29 -9.85
N LEU A 108 -18.09 -5.47 -8.81
CA LEU A 108 -18.60 -5.80 -7.48
C LEU A 108 -20.11 -5.56 -7.32
N GLY A 109 -20.68 -4.63 -8.08
CA GLY A 109 -21.99 -4.05 -7.81
C GLY A 109 -21.99 -3.08 -6.63
N ALA A 110 -23.09 -2.32 -6.47
CA ALA A 110 -23.14 -1.19 -5.54
C ALA A 110 -22.91 -1.58 -4.07
N ASP A 111 -23.51 -2.66 -3.59
CA ASP A 111 -23.45 -3.05 -2.18
C ASP A 111 -22.04 -3.51 -1.78
N ASN A 112 -21.44 -4.41 -2.57
CA ASN A 112 -20.07 -4.89 -2.31
C ASN A 112 -19.05 -3.77 -2.54
N PHE A 113 -19.27 -2.89 -3.51
CA PHE A 113 -18.40 -1.72 -3.71
C PHE A 113 -18.45 -0.76 -2.51
N LYS A 114 -19.62 -0.55 -1.90
CA LYS A 114 -19.74 0.22 -0.66
C LYS A 114 -18.95 -0.44 0.47
N ILE A 115 -19.10 -1.75 0.68
CA ILE A 115 -18.32 -2.50 1.67
C ILE A 115 -16.82 -2.39 1.38
N TRP A 116 -16.43 -2.45 0.11
CA TRP A 116 -15.05 -2.27 -0.31
C TRP A 116 -14.49 -0.92 0.16
N LYS A 117 -15.20 0.19 -0.13
CA LYS A 117 -14.76 1.55 0.25
C LYS A 117 -14.74 1.75 1.76
N ASP A 118 -15.75 1.26 2.46
CA ASP A 118 -15.95 1.55 3.88
C ASP A 118 -15.09 0.67 4.79
N ALA A 119 -14.86 -0.59 4.41
CA ALA A 119 -14.26 -1.59 5.29
C ALA A 119 -13.00 -2.25 4.74
N VAL A 120 -12.92 -2.56 3.45
CA VAL A 120 -11.80 -3.36 2.90
C VAL A 120 -10.62 -2.47 2.47
N GLU A 121 -10.84 -1.48 1.60
CA GLU A 121 -9.80 -0.57 1.10
C GLU A 121 -9.03 0.14 2.23
N PRO A 122 -9.67 0.64 3.31
CA PRO A 122 -8.96 1.28 4.41
C PRO A 122 -7.91 0.38 5.09
N THR A 123 -8.09 -0.94 5.06
CA THR A 123 -7.12 -1.88 5.66
C THR A 123 -5.81 -1.93 4.90
N LEU A 124 -5.82 -1.60 3.60
CA LEU A 124 -4.64 -1.58 2.73
C LEU A 124 -3.70 -0.41 3.04
N ARG A 125 -4.21 0.64 3.70
CA ARG A 125 -3.45 1.85 4.04
C ARG A 125 -2.61 1.72 5.31
N ARG A 126 -2.77 0.65 6.10
CA ARG A 126 -2.03 0.44 7.36
C ARG A 126 -0.59 0.01 7.08
N GLY A 127 0.24 0.97 6.70
CA GLY A 127 1.69 0.85 6.54
C GLY A 127 2.45 2.16 6.83
N GLY A 128 1.81 3.15 7.45
CA GLY A 128 2.46 4.36 7.95
C GLY A 128 2.27 4.47 9.46
N PRO A 129 3.26 4.98 10.22
CA PRO A 129 3.10 5.18 11.65
C PRO A 129 1.86 6.05 11.93
N PRO A 130 1.13 5.81 13.04
CA PRO A 130 0.02 6.66 13.42
C PRO A 130 0.53 8.10 13.50
N ARG A 131 -0.14 9.01 12.79
CA ARG A 131 0.05 10.45 13.03
C ARG A 131 -0.46 10.70 14.45
N GLN A 132 0.48 10.82 15.38
CA GLN A 132 0.25 11.44 16.68
C GLN A 132 0.19 12.96 16.47
#